data_AF-A0A2V9CXB8-F1
#
_entry.id   AF-A0A2V9CXB8-F1
#
_cell.length_a   1.000
_cell.length_b   1.000
_cell.length_c   1.000
_cell.angle_alpha   90.00
_cell.angle_beta   90.00
_cell.angle_gamma   90.00
#
_symmetry.space_group_name_H-M   'P 1'
#
loop_
_entity.id
_entity.type
_entity.pdbx_description
1 polymer ?
#
loop_
_entity_poly.entity_id
_entity_poly.type
_entity_poly.pdbx_seq_one_letter_code
_entity_poly.pdbx_strand_id
1 'polypeptide(L)'
;MWEALEQTGWVKTLGSTGWMYSTVAVTHYLTMFWCIGSIAVVDLRVMGVAARRRGLGELAEQLFPWAWIGFTFAVISGFLMFATDAGDWAPSKVFHIKLTLIAVSAIFAFIVQRGARSWSQNPEIPQAAKIIALISLLLWVATILSASEIPALEGLG
;
A
#
# COMPACT_ATOMS: atom_id res chain seq x y z
N MET A 1 -7.14 23.61 -11.46
CA MET A 1 -7.21 22.26 -12.08
C MET A 1 -7.85 21.27 -11.11
N TRP A 2 -7.37 21.15 -9.87
CA TRP A 2 -7.94 20.26 -8.85
C TRP A 2 -9.36 20.64 -8.41
N GLU A 3 -9.64 21.93 -8.24
CA GLU A 3 -11.02 22.42 -8.01
C GLU A 3 -11.99 22.04 -9.14
N ALA A 4 -11.52 21.97 -10.39
CA ALA A 4 -12.37 21.54 -11.51
C ALA A 4 -12.74 20.06 -11.43
N LEU A 5 -11.90 19.23 -10.80
CA LEU A 5 -12.18 17.81 -10.54
C LEU A 5 -13.30 17.68 -9.49
N GLU A 6 -13.23 18.47 -8.40
CA GLU A 6 -14.25 18.50 -7.34
C GLU A 6 -15.63 18.90 -7.87
N GLN A 7 -15.66 19.79 -8.86
CA GLN A 7 -16.91 20.28 -9.44
C GLN A 7 -17.62 19.25 -10.33
N THR A 8 -16.97 18.12 -10.66
CA THR A 8 -17.60 17.08 -11.48
C THR A 8 -18.76 16.40 -10.75
N GLY A 9 -19.85 16.10 -11.47
CA GLY A 9 -21.10 15.62 -10.86
C GLY A 9 -20.95 14.31 -10.08
N TRP A 10 -20.08 13.40 -10.53
CA TRP A 10 -19.82 12.13 -9.82
C TRP A 10 -19.03 12.34 -8.52
N VAL A 11 -18.08 13.28 -8.48
CA VAL A 11 -17.31 13.63 -7.27
C VAL A 11 -18.22 14.26 -6.23
N LYS A 12 -19.05 15.24 -6.64
CA LYS A 12 -20.03 15.85 -5.73
C LYS A 12 -21.00 14.82 -5.16
N THR A 13 -21.49 13.91 -5.99
CA THR A 13 -22.41 12.85 -5.54
C THR A 13 -21.72 11.92 -4.54
N LEU A 14 -20.47 11.54 -4.81
CA LEU A 14 -19.66 10.70 -3.93
C LEU A 14 -19.42 11.36 -2.57
N GLY A 15 -19.01 12.64 -2.54
CA GLY A 15 -18.72 13.38 -1.32
C GLY A 15 -19.96 13.77 -0.52
N SER A 16 -21.07 14.14 -1.19
CA SER A 16 -22.32 14.53 -0.52
C SER A 16 -23.16 13.34 -0.02
N THR A 17 -22.91 12.14 -0.53
CA THR A 17 -23.64 10.93 -0.15
C THR A 17 -22.84 10.11 0.85
N GLY A 18 -23.13 10.28 2.16
CA GLY A 18 -22.31 9.72 3.24
C GLY A 18 -22.05 8.20 3.18
N TRP A 19 -23.02 7.40 2.71
CA TRP A 19 -22.82 5.95 2.58
C TRP A 19 -21.88 5.57 1.43
N MET A 20 -21.83 6.36 0.35
CA MET A 20 -20.93 6.11 -0.78
C MET A 20 -19.49 6.38 -0.37
N TYR A 21 -19.23 7.55 0.23
CA TYR A 21 -17.91 7.87 0.78
C TYR A 21 -17.45 6.82 1.81
N SER A 22 -18.34 6.46 2.75
CA SER A 22 -18.02 5.46 3.78
C SER A 22 -17.68 4.10 3.16
N THR A 23 -18.41 3.68 2.13
CA THR A 23 -18.15 2.41 1.41
C THR A 23 -16.79 2.43 0.71
N VAL A 24 -16.45 3.54 0.05
CA VAL A 24 -15.14 3.71 -0.58
C VAL A 24 -14.02 3.70 0.46
N ALA A 25 -14.19 4.40 1.58
CA ALA A 25 -13.22 4.43 2.67
C ALA A 25 -12.98 3.04 3.26
N VAL A 26 -14.04 2.30 3.59
CA VAL A 26 -13.93 0.91 4.08
C VAL A 26 -13.23 0.01 3.06
N THR A 27 -13.61 0.12 1.78
CA THR A 27 -12.97 -0.63 0.69
C THR A 27 -11.48 -0.31 0.58
N HIS A 28 -11.11 0.96 0.73
CA HIS A 28 -9.71 1.40 0.71
C HIS A 28 -8.90 0.73 1.83
N TYR A 29 -9.37 0.77 3.07
CA TYR A 29 -8.67 0.14 4.19
C TYR A 29 -8.58 -1.38 4.03
N LEU A 30 -9.66 -2.05 3.62
CA LEU A 30 -9.66 -3.50 3.38
C LEU A 30 -8.64 -3.91 2.32
N THR A 31 -8.58 -3.18 1.21
CA THR A 31 -7.66 -3.47 0.09
C THR A 31 -6.21 -3.15 0.45
N MET A 32 -5.97 -2.13 1.30
CA MET A 32 -4.66 -1.90 1.91
C MET A 32 -4.22 -3.08 2.78
N PHE A 33 -5.05 -3.57 3.69
CA PHE A 33 -4.70 -4.73 4.53
C PHE A 33 -4.45 -5.98 3.69
N TRP A 34 -5.23 -6.19 2.62
CA TRP A 34 -5.01 -7.28 1.70
C TRP A 34 -3.66 -7.18 0.98
N CYS A 35 -3.36 -6.02 0.39
CA CYS A 35 -2.10 -5.77 -0.30
C CYS A 35 -0.91 -5.96 0.64
N ILE A 36 -0.90 -5.19 1.74
CA ILE A 36 0.23 -5.12 2.68
C ILE A 36 0.39 -6.44 3.43
N GLY A 37 -0.71 -7.08 3.83
CA GLY A 37 -0.67 -8.38 4.49
C GLY A 37 -0.06 -9.46 3.61
N SER A 38 -0.39 -9.46 2.32
CA SER A 38 0.18 -10.40 1.34
C SER A 38 1.69 -10.22 1.18
N ILE A 39 2.14 -8.96 1.06
CA ILE A 39 3.58 -8.61 0.95
C ILE A 39 4.32 -8.97 2.25
N ALA A 40 3.75 -8.62 3.40
CA ALA A 40 4.35 -8.87 4.71
C ALA A 40 4.57 -10.36 4.96
N VAL A 41 3.66 -11.24 4.53
CA VAL A 41 3.85 -12.69 4.64
C VAL A 41 5.06 -13.17 3.83
N VAL A 42 5.28 -12.62 2.63
CA VAL A 42 6.46 -12.93 1.81
C VAL A 42 7.73 -12.36 2.44
N ASP A 43 7.72 -11.10 2.90
CA ASP A 43 8.87 -10.46 3.54
C ASP A 43 9.31 -11.23 4.80
N LEU A 44 8.34 -11.60 5.65
CA LEU A 44 8.58 -12.46 6.83
C LEU A 44 9.09 -13.84 6.44
N ARG A 45 8.68 -14.38 5.28
CA ARG A 45 9.21 -15.65 4.77
C ARG A 45 10.66 -15.52 4.32
N VAL A 46 11.01 -14.42 3.63
CA VAL A 46 12.39 -14.12 3.20
C VAL A 46 13.31 -13.99 4.42
N MET A 47 12.85 -13.27 5.46
CA MET A 47 13.58 -13.15 6.72
C MET A 47 13.65 -14.45 7.52
N GLY A 48 12.85 -15.46 7.15
CA GLY A 48 12.79 -16.73 7.87
C GLY A 48 12.06 -16.62 9.21
N VAL A 49 11.09 -15.72 9.35
CA VAL A 49 10.26 -15.56 10.55
C VAL A 49 8.95 -16.33 10.40
N ALA A 50 8.24 -16.18 9.28
CA ALA A 50 6.95 -16.81 9.02
C ALA A 50 6.98 -17.79 7.83
N ALA A 51 5.94 -18.61 7.69
CA ALA A 51 5.72 -19.53 6.56
C ALA A 51 6.91 -20.45 6.20
N ARG A 52 7.80 -20.75 7.17
CA ARG A 52 9.07 -21.48 6.95
C ARG A 52 8.91 -22.84 6.25
N ARG A 53 7.74 -23.47 6.38
CA ARG A 53 7.41 -24.77 5.77
C ARG A 53 7.06 -24.70 4.27
N ARG A 54 6.83 -23.50 3.72
CA ARG A 54 6.54 -23.31 2.29
C ARG A 54 7.78 -22.83 1.54
N GLY A 55 7.92 -23.22 0.27
CA GLY A 55 8.95 -22.69 -0.61
C GLY A 55 8.78 -21.19 -0.83
N LEU A 56 9.88 -20.42 -0.79
CA LEU A 56 9.83 -18.97 -0.97
C LEU A 56 9.28 -18.59 -2.35
N GLY A 57 9.73 -19.27 -3.41
CA GLY A 57 9.30 -19.02 -4.79
C GLY A 57 7.79 -19.25 -4.97
N GLU A 58 7.30 -20.42 -4.56
CA GLU A 58 5.87 -20.77 -4.64
C GLU A 58 4.99 -19.79 -3.84
N LEU A 59 5.43 -19.42 -2.63
CA LEU A 59 4.68 -18.48 -1.79
C LEU A 59 4.62 -17.09 -2.46
N ALA A 60 5.72 -16.62 -3.01
CA ALA A 60 5.80 -15.35 -3.71
C ALA A 60 4.92 -15.36 -4.98
N GLU A 61 5.01 -16.40 -5.80
CA GLU A 61 4.20 -16.56 -7.02
C GLU A 61 2.70 -16.59 -6.72
N GLN A 62 2.30 -17.15 -5.58
CA GLN A 62 0.89 -17.14 -5.16
C GLN A 62 0.46 -15.79 -4.59
N LEU A 63 1.23 -15.16 -3.72
CA LEU A 63 0.79 -13.98 -2.97
C LEU A 63 0.95 -12.65 -3.72
N PHE A 64 1.99 -12.48 -4.55
CA PHE A 64 2.21 -11.21 -5.24
C PHE A 64 1.09 -10.82 -6.21
N PRO A 65 0.50 -11.73 -7.02
CA PRO A 65 -0.65 -11.38 -7.85
C PRO A 65 -1.81 -10.80 -7.03
N TRP A 66 -2.12 -11.41 -5.89
CA TRP A 66 -3.15 -10.90 -4.97
C TRP A 66 -2.74 -9.58 -4.32
N ALA A 67 -1.46 -9.41 -3.98
CA ALA A 67 -0.95 -8.14 -3.47
C ALA A 67 -1.15 -7.01 -4.47
N TRP A 68 -0.88 -7.22 -5.76
CA TRP A 68 -1.03 -6.22 -6.80
C TRP A 68 -2.49 -5.95 -7.18
N ILE A 69 -3.36 -6.96 -7.11
CA ILE A 69 -4.81 -6.77 -7.22
C ILE A 69 -5.30 -5.85 -6.09
N GLY A 70 -4.95 -6.17 -4.84
CA GLY A 70 -5.27 -5.35 -3.67
C GLY A 70 -4.70 -3.93 -3.80
N PHE A 71 -3.46 -3.79 -4.27
CA PHE A 71 -2.83 -2.49 -4.52
C PHE A 71 -3.61 -1.66 -5.54
N THR A 72 -4.05 -2.29 -6.62
CA THR A 72 -4.83 -1.61 -7.68
C THR A 72 -6.14 -1.07 -7.11
N PHE A 73 -6.86 -1.88 -6.33
CA PHE A 73 -8.08 -1.41 -5.65
C PHE A 73 -7.80 -0.31 -4.63
N ALA A 74 -6.70 -0.40 -3.89
CA ALA A 74 -6.29 0.63 -2.94
C ALA A 74 -5.99 1.96 -3.65
N VAL A 75 -5.31 1.94 -4.80
CA VAL A 75 -5.05 3.14 -5.61
C VAL A 75 -6.34 3.74 -6.15
N ILE A 76 -7.24 2.92 -6.70
CA ILE A 76 -8.52 3.40 -7.24
C ILE A 76 -9.37 4.04 -6.14
N SER A 77 -9.56 3.33 -5.02
CA SER A 77 -10.35 3.85 -3.89
C SER A 77 -9.70 5.07 -3.24
N GLY A 78 -8.37 5.10 -3.13
CA GLY A 78 -7.63 6.25 -2.62
C GLY A 78 -7.75 7.47 -3.53
N PHE A 79 -7.77 7.26 -4.84
CA PHE A 79 -8.03 8.33 -5.80
C PHE A 79 -9.47 8.86 -5.69
N LEU A 80 -10.46 7.97 -5.50
CA LEU A 80 -11.85 8.38 -5.28
C LEU A 80 -12.00 9.24 -4.02
N MET A 81 -11.30 8.88 -2.92
CA MET A 81 -11.26 9.69 -1.70
C MET A 81 -10.50 11.01 -1.92
N PHE A 82 -9.37 11.00 -2.62
CA PHE A 82 -8.63 12.22 -2.95
C PHE A 82 -9.48 13.17 -3.79
N ALA A 83 -10.28 12.64 -4.73
CA ALA A 83 -11.07 13.46 -5.63
C ALA A 83 -12.13 14.31 -4.92
N THR A 84 -12.67 13.88 -3.76
CA THR A 84 -13.70 14.65 -3.04
C THR A 84 -13.19 15.97 -2.48
N ASP A 85 -11.91 16.01 -2.11
CA ASP A 85 -11.27 17.18 -1.47
C ASP A 85 -9.89 17.44 -2.12
N ALA A 86 -9.83 17.33 -3.45
CA ALA A 86 -8.58 17.36 -4.22
C ALA A 86 -7.83 18.70 -4.10
N GLY A 87 -8.54 19.81 -3.93
CA GLY A 87 -8.00 21.16 -3.74
C GLY A 87 -7.22 21.29 -2.43
N ASP A 88 -7.66 20.60 -1.38
CA ASP A 88 -7.02 20.61 -0.07
C ASP A 88 -5.85 19.60 -0.01
N TRP A 89 -6.05 18.40 -0.56
CA TRP A 89 -5.02 17.35 -0.54
C TRP A 89 -3.87 17.57 -1.53
N ALA A 90 -4.14 18.11 -2.72
CA ALA A 90 -3.10 18.28 -3.75
C ALA A 90 -1.91 19.16 -3.34
N PRO A 91 -2.08 20.27 -2.59
CA PRO A 91 -0.94 21.04 -2.08
C PRO A 91 -0.37 20.49 -0.77
N SER A 92 -1.03 19.54 -0.09
CA SER A 92 -0.61 19.05 1.22
C SER A 92 0.72 18.30 1.14
N LYS A 93 1.69 18.75 1.94
CA LYS A 93 3.00 18.09 2.08
C LYS A 93 2.84 16.67 2.63
N VAL A 94 1.88 16.46 3.54
CA VAL A 94 1.63 15.16 4.17
C VAL A 94 1.14 14.16 3.12
N PHE A 95 0.25 14.60 2.22
CA PHE A 95 -0.22 13.78 1.10
C PHE A 95 0.92 13.39 0.17
N HIS A 96 1.82 14.31 -0.18
CA HIS A 96 2.99 14.01 -1.01
C HIS A 96 3.97 13.04 -0.35
N ILE A 97 4.19 13.15 0.96
CA ILE A 97 5.01 12.19 1.72
C ILE A 97 4.38 10.80 1.65
N LYS A 98 3.06 10.70 1.86
CA LYS A 98 2.32 9.43 1.77
C LYS A 98 2.44 8.80 0.38
N LEU A 99 2.25 9.57 -0.69
CA LEU A 99 2.43 9.08 -2.07
C LEU A 99 3.86 8.61 -2.35
N THR A 100 4.85 9.35 -1.85
CA THR A 100 6.27 8.97 -1.99
C THR A 100 6.57 7.67 -1.25
N LEU A 101 6.08 7.52 -0.02
CA LEU A 101 6.21 6.27 0.75
C LEU A 101 5.56 5.10 0.01
N ILE A 102 4.34 5.26 -0.51
CA ILE A 102 3.65 4.22 -1.29
C ILE A 102 4.49 3.81 -2.50
N ALA A 103 5.02 4.77 -3.26
CA ALA A 103 5.83 4.49 -4.44
C ALA A 103 7.12 3.73 -4.08
N VAL A 104 7.83 4.16 -3.04
CA VAL A 104 9.06 3.51 -2.58
C VAL A 104 8.76 2.11 -2.04
N SER A 105 7.69 1.94 -1.24
CA SER A 105 7.23 0.64 -0.75
C SER A 105 6.92 -0.33 -1.90
N ALA A 106 6.22 0.13 -2.94
CA ALA A 106 5.90 -0.68 -4.10
C ALA A 106 7.16 -1.10 -4.88
N ILE A 107 8.15 -0.22 -5.01
CA ILE A 107 9.45 -0.56 -5.62
C ILE A 107 10.14 -1.66 -4.83
N PHE A 108 10.21 -1.54 -3.50
CA PHE A 108 10.83 -2.57 -2.66
C PHE A 108 10.08 -3.90 -2.74
N ALA A 109 8.75 -3.89 -2.72
CA ALA A 109 7.94 -5.08 -2.90
C ALA A 109 8.21 -5.75 -4.26
N PHE A 110 8.35 -4.96 -5.33
CA PHE A 110 8.71 -5.48 -6.66
C PHE A 110 10.13 -6.07 -6.69
N ILE A 111 11.10 -5.45 -6.01
CA ILE A 111 12.46 -6.00 -5.86
C ILE A 111 12.41 -7.35 -5.14
N VAL A 112 11.63 -7.47 -4.06
CA VAL A 112 11.42 -8.74 -3.34
C VAL A 112 10.76 -9.78 -4.26
N GLN A 113 9.73 -9.41 -5.02
CA GLN A 113 9.06 -10.31 -5.97
C GLN A 113 10.03 -10.87 -7.00
N ARG A 114 10.86 -10.00 -7.60
CA ARG A 114 11.84 -10.39 -8.62
C ARG A 114 12.96 -11.24 -8.02
N GLY A 115 13.40 -10.89 -6.80
CA GLY A 115 14.44 -11.60 -6.06
C GLY A 115 14.00 -12.98 -5.57
N ALA A 116 12.75 -13.14 -5.16
CA ALA A 116 12.24 -14.37 -4.53
C ALA A 116 12.49 -15.62 -5.37
N ARG A 117 12.37 -15.53 -6.71
CA ARG A 117 12.62 -16.65 -7.63
C ARG A 117 14.10 -17.05 -7.71
N SER A 118 15.01 -16.09 -7.61
CA SER A 118 16.45 -16.36 -7.60
C SER A 118 16.88 -16.88 -6.23
N TRP A 119 16.40 -16.26 -5.14
CA TRP A 119 16.76 -16.65 -3.78
C TRP A 119 16.23 -18.04 -3.41
N SER A 120 15.12 -18.48 -4.01
CA SER A 120 14.57 -19.82 -3.79
C SER A 120 15.42 -20.94 -4.39
N GLN A 121 16.35 -20.64 -5.29
CA GLN A 121 17.25 -21.62 -5.91
C GLN A 121 18.51 -21.87 -5.07
N ASN A 122 18.82 -20.98 -4.13
CA ASN A 122 19.98 -21.12 -3.26
C ASN A 122 19.66 -22.04 -2.07
N PRO A 123 20.65 -22.81 -1.56
CA PRO A 123 20.49 -23.61 -0.34
C PRO A 123 20.08 -22.76 0.86
N GLU A 124 20.55 -21.52 0.92
CA GLU A 124 20.21 -20.55 1.96
C GLU A 124 19.84 -19.19 1.35
N ILE A 125 18.92 -18.48 2.01
CA ILE A 125 18.50 -17.14 1.60
C ILE A 125 19.63 -16.14 1.93
N PRO A 126 20.14 -15.37 0.95
CA PRO A 126 21.21 -14.39 1.18
C PRO A 126 20.86 -13.34 2.25
N GLN A 127 21.83 -12.90 3.05
CA GLN A 127 21.61 -11.86 4.07
C GLN A 127 21.10 -10.55 3.45
N ALA A 128 21.59 -10.18 2.26
CA ALA A 128 21.10 -9.01 1.53
C ALA A 128 19.59 -9.10 1.22
N ALA A 129 19.07 -10.30 0.89
CA ALA A 129 17.64 -10.50 0.64
C ALA A 129 16.80 -10.24 1.91
N LYS A 130 17.30 -10.67 3.07
CA LYS A 130 16.64 -10.44 4.36
C LYS A 130 16.59 -8.94 4.70
N ILE A 131 17.67 -8.20 4.42
CA ILE A 131 17.71 -6.75 4.62
C ILE A 131 16.72 -6.04 3.69
N ILE A 132 16.65 -6.43 2.41
CA ILE A 132 15.69 -5.86 1.45
C ILE A 132 14.24 -6.11 1.91
N ALA A 133 13.92 -7.34 2.34
CA ALA A 133 12.61 -7.69 2.87
C ALA A 133 12.26 -6.93 4.16
N LEU A 134 13.24 -6.71 5.04
CA LEU A 134 13.05 -5.89 6.24
C LEU A 134 12.74 -4.43 5.87
N ILE A 135 13.48 -3.85 4.92
CA ILE A 135 13.24 -2.46 4.46
C ILE A 135 11.85 -2.36 3.82
N SER A 136 11.48 -3.32 2.95
CA SER A 136 10.14 -3.42 2.36
C SER A 136 9.05 -3.40 3.44
N LEU A 137 9.18 -4.25 4.46
CA LEU A 137 8.21 -4.34 5.54
C LEU A 137 8.12 -3.03 6.34
N LEU A 138 9.26 -2.44 6.69
CA LEU A 138 9.29 -1.16 7.43
C LEU A 138 8.67 -0.02 6.63
N LEU A 139 8.88 0.03 5.31
CA LEU A 139 8.27 1.03 4.42
C LEU A 139 6.75 0.90 4.37
N TRP A 140 6.23 -0.33 4.31
CA TRP A 140 4.78 -0.57 4.38
C TRP A 140 4.20 -0.21 5.74
N VAL A 141 4.90 -0.52 6.84
CA VAL A 141 4.50 -0.07 8.18
C VAL A 141 4.47 1.46 8.26
N ALA A 142 5.51 2.13 7.76
CA ALA A 142 5.56 3.59 7.70
C ALA A 142 4.42 4.17 6.84
N THR A 143 4.06 3.51 5.73
CA THR A 143 2.93 3.88 4.87
C THR A 143 1.61 3.80 5.65
N ILE A 144 1.40 2.75 6.45
CA ILE A 144 0.21 2.62 7.32
C ILE A 144 0.20 3.72 8.39
N LEU A 145 1.31 3.93 9.09
CA LEU A 145 1.41 4.93 10.16
C LEU A 145 1.27 6.37 9.64
N SER A 146 1.71 6.63 8.40
CA SER A 146 1.47 7.93 7.77
C SER A 146 -0.01 8.24 7.59
N ALA A 147 -0.90 7.23 7.64
CA ALA A 147 -2.35 7.44 7.63
C ALA A 147 -2.90 7.97 8.97
N SER A 148 -2.23 7.70 10.11
CA SER A 148 -2.69 8.11 11.44
C SER A 148 -2.20 9.49 11.90
N GLU A 149 -1.12 10.01 11.31
CA GLU A 149 -0.55 11.33 11.66
C GLU A 149 -1.33 12.51 11.03
N ILE A 150 -2.21 12.25 10.07
CA ILE A 150 -2.94 13.26 9.29
C ILE A 150 -3.86 14.13 10.18
N PRO A 151 -4.65 13.58 11.12
CA PRO A 151 -5.47 14.40 12.00
C PRO A 151 -4.67 15.15 13.08
N ALA A 152 -3.53 14.59 13.52
CA ALA A 152 -2.76 15.11 14.66
C ALA A 152 -1.90 16.33 14.33
N LEU A 153 -1.45 16.46 13.07
CA LEU A 153 -0.57 17.55 12.63
C LEU A 153 -1.32 18.75 12.04
N GLU A 154 -2.54 18.54 11.52
CA GLU A 154 -3.35 19.60 10.90
C GLU A 154 -4.39 20.22 11.85
N GLY A 155 -4.56 19.68 13.07
CA GLY A 155 -5.50 20.23 14.05
C GLY A 155 -6.97 20.07 13.66
N LEU A 156 -7.27 19.16 12.72
CA LEU A 156 -8.63 18.81 12.32
C LEU A 156 -9.07 17.56 13.10
N GLY A 157 -9.54 17.80 14.31
CA GLY A 157 -10.24 16.86 15.18
C GLY A 157 -11.56 17.44 15.66
#